data_AF-A0AAW2L2D1-F1
#
_entry.id   AF-A0AAW2L2D1-F1
#
_cell.length_a   1.000
_cell.length_b   1.000
_cell.length_c   1.000
_cell.angle_alpha   90.00
_cell.angle_beta   90.00
_cell.angle_gamma   90.00
#
_symmetry.space_group_name_H-M   'P 1'
#
loop_
_entity.id
_entity.type
_entity.pdbx_description
1 polymer ?
#
loop_
_entity_poly.entity_id
_entity_poly.type
_entity_poly.pdbx_seq_one_letter_code
_entity_poly.pdbx_strand_id
1 'polypeptide(L)' 'MRIIGSDCSYKGEPSIIYSSEETEYLASRSKFSPVGKFPHGLPNLNFLQNRISKLGLKGTVTVGRLNFKHVMIRLTND' A
#
# COMPACT_ATOMS: atom_id res chain seq x y z
N MET A 1 17.50 -9.42 0.43
CA MET A 1 16.99 -9.99 1.69
C MET A 1 16.09 -11.17 1.35
N ARG A 2 16.41 -12.36 1.87
CA ARG A 2 15.63 -13.59 1.65
C ARG A 2 14.67 -13.73 2.82
N ILE A 3 13.37 -13.77 2.55
CA ILE A 3 12.34 -13.99 3.58
C ILE A 3 12.20 -15.49 3.75
N ILE A 4 12.36 -15.96 4.98
CA ILE A 4 12.36 -17.40 5.27
C ILE A 4 11.09 -17.74 6.04
N GLY A 5 10.71 -16.89 7.01
CA GLY A 5 9.54 -17.15 7.88
C GLY A 5 9.71 -18.42 8.72
N SER A 6 9.22 -18.39 9.95
CA SER A 6 9.25 -19.57 10.83
C SER A 6 7.89 -20.24 10.83
N ASP A 7 7.84 -21.56 10.67
CA ASP A 7 6.61 -22.34 10.81
C ASP A 7 6.16 -22.36 12.28
N CYS A 8 4.86 -22.18 12.49
CA CYS A 8 4.22 -22.12 13.79
C CYS A 8 2.79 -22.67 13.70
N SER A 9 2.16 -22.91 14.85
CA SER A 9 0.72 -23.18 14.93
C SER A 9 0.04 -22.03 15.68
N TYR A 10 -0.99 -21.45 15.09
CA TYR A 10 -1.85 -20.49 15.76
C TYR A 10 -3.27 -21.04 15.80
N LYS A 11 -3.78 -21.28 17.02
CA LYS A 11 -5.11 -21.88 17.26
C LYS A 11 -5.32 -23.23 16.56
N GLY A 12 -4.26 -24.03 16.44
CA GLY A 12 -4.33 -25.35 15.78
C GLY A 12 -4.14 -25.30 14.27
N GLU A 13 -4.08 -24.11 13.66
CA GLU A 13 -3.86 -23.96 12.22
C GLU A 13 -2.38 -23.70 11.90
N PRO A 14 -1.85 -24.27 10.80
CA PRO A 14 -0.49 -24.00 10.35
C PRO A 14 -0.35 -22.52 9.99
N SER A 15 0.69 -21.89 10.54
CA SER A 15 0.93 -20.47 10.47
C SER A 15 2.40 -20.19 10.21
N ILE A 16 2.70 -18.99 9.71
CA ILE A 16 4.07 -18.53 9.48
C ILE A 16 4.25 -17.23 10.26
N ILE A 17 5.29 -17.17 11.09
CA ILE A 17 5.67 -15.97 11.83
C ILE A 17 6.87 -15.34 11.14
N TYR A 18 6.80 -14.03 10.92
CA TYR A 18 7.90 -13.24 10.38
C TYR A 18 8.58 -12.47 11.50
N SER A 19 9.90 -12.30 11.39
CA SER A 19 10.63 -11.38 12.26
C SER A 19 10.20 -9.92 12.04
N SER A 20 10.53 -9.04 12.98
CA SER A 20 10.26 -7.60 12.84
C SER A 20 10.96 -7.02 11.61
N GLU A 21 12.21 -7.41 11.35
CA GLU A 21 12.96 -6.97 10.16
C GLU A 21 12.32 -7.45 8.85
N GLU A 22 11.90 -8.72 8.78
CA GLU A 22 11.18 -9.26 7.61
C GLU A 22 9.83 -8.58 7.41
N THR A 23 9.12 -8.31 8.50
CA THR A 23 7.84 -7.60 8.50
C THR A 23 8.03 -6.18 7.99
N GLU A 24 9.06 -5.48 8.44
CA GLU A 24 9.36 -4.12 8.02
C GLU A 24 9.82 -4.08 6.56
N TYR A 25 10.61 -5.06 6.11
CA TYR A 25 10.95 -5.24 4.70
C TYR A 25 9.73 -5.52 3.83
N LEU A 26 8.81 -6.39 4.27
CA LEU A 26 7.54 -6.65 3.57
C LEU A 26 6.66 -5.40 3.52
N ALA A 27 6.52 -4.70 4.65
CA ALA A 27 5.77 -3.46 4.78
C ALA A 27 6.38 -2.33 3.95
N SER A 28 7.71 -2.32 3.76
CA SER A 28 8.40 -1.32 2.94
C SER A 28 7.94 -1.31 1.48
N ARG A 29 7.37 -2.43 1.00
CA ARG A 29 6.78 -2.55 -0.34
C ARG A 29 5.32 -2.11 -0.38
N SER A 30 4.66 -2.05 0.78
CA SER A 30 3.29 -1.59 0.98
C SER A 30 3.19 -0.10 1.33
N LYS A 31 4.11 0.73 0.83
CA LYS A 31 4.03 2.20 1.00
C LYS A 31 2.85 2.85 0.27
N PHE A 32 2.10 2.05 -0.49
CA PHE A 32 0.97 2.49 -1.27
C PHE A 32 -0.32 1.92 -0.69
N SER A 33 -1.21 2.79 -0.24
CA SER A 33 -2.57 2.44 0.14
C SER A 33 -3.48 2.47 -1.10
N PRO A 34 -4.35 1.46 -1.30
CA PRO A 34 -5.31 1.47 -2.40
C PRO A 34 -6.35 2.58 -2.19
N VAL A 35 -6.48 3.50 -3.16
CA VAL A 35 -7.50 4.57 -3.12
C VAL A 35 -8.89 4.02 -3.42
N GLY A 36 -8.94 3.00 -4.27
CA GLY A 36 -10.20 2.42 -4.73
C GLY A 36 -10.04 1.65 -6.04
N LYS A 37 -11.06 0.85 -6.32
CA LYS A 37 -11.22 0.14 -7.60
C LYS A 37 -12.10 0.98 -8.50
N PHE A 38 -11.63 1.26 -9.71
CA PHE A 38 -12.34 2.04 -10.73
C PHE A 38 -12.81 1.10 -11.86
N PRO A 39 -13.99 0.47 -11.73
CA PRO A 39 -14.44 -0.55 -12.68
C PRO A 39 -14.77 0.00 -14.06
N HIS A 40 -15.15 1.28 -14.17
CA HIS A 40 -15.58 1.93 -15.42
C HIS A 40 -14.49 2.75 -16.12
N GLY A 41 -13.22 2.61 -15.69
CA GLY A 41 -12.09 3.34 -16.25
C GLY A 41 -11.38 4.20 -15.21
N LEU A 42 -10.08 4.38 -15.40
CA LEU A 42 -9.23 5.15 -14.49
C LEU A 42 -9.55 6.65 -14.58
N PRO A 43 -9.77 7.33 -13.44
CA PRO A 43 -9.78 8.79 -13.42
C PRO A 43 -8.42 9.34 -13.86
N ASN A 44 -8.40 10.56 -14.39
CA ASN A 44 -7.15 11.25 -14.67
C ASN A 44 -6.34 11.40 -13.38
N LEU A 45 -5.05 11.01 -13.40
CA LEU A 45 -4.18 11.09 -12.22
C LEU A 45 -4.05 12.53 -11.73
N ASN A 46 -3.99 13.51 -12.63
CA ASN A 46 -3.93 14.93 -12.28
C ASN A 46 -5.20 15.38 -11.55
N PHE A 47 -6.36 14.84 -11.94
CA PHE A 47 -7.61 15.12 -11.26
C PHE A 47 -7.63 14.53 -9.85
N LEU A 48 -7.19 13.27 -9.69
CA LEU A 48 -7.06 12.63 -8.38
C LEU A 48 -6.08 13.36 -7.48
N GLN A 49 -4.92 13.74 -8.00
CA GLN A 49 -3.90 14.47 -7.25
C GLN A 49 -4.42 15.83 -6.78
N ASN A 50 -5.15 16.57 -7.64
CA ASN A 50 -5.77 17.83 -7.29
C ASN A 50 -6.98 17.67 -6.33
N ARG A 51 -7.70 16.55 -6.38
CA ARG A 51 -8.74 16.23 -5.39
C ARG A 51 -8.14 15.93 -4.03
N ILE A 52 -7.04 15.18 -4.00
CA ILE A 52 -6.39 14.77 -2.75
C ILE A 52 -5.65 15.96 -2.10
N SER A 53 -5.03 16.86 -2.88
CA SER A 53 -4.42 18.08 -2.33
C SER A 53 -5.44 18.98 -1.63
N LYS A 54 -6.69 19.00 -2.12
CA LYS A 54 -7.80 19.75 -1.50
C LYS A 54 -8.33 19.15 -0.20
N LEU A 55 -7.93 17.93 0.18
CA LEU A 55 -8.31 17.32 1.46
C LEU A 55 -7.54 17.91 2.66
N GLY A 56 -6.55 18.79 2.43
CA GLY A 56 -5.77 19.40 3.51
C GLY A 56 -4.84 18.42 4.22
N LEU A 57 -4.47 17.32 3.57
CA LEU A 57 -3.53 16.34 4.09
C LEU A 57 -2.13 16.99 4.21
N LYS A 58 -1.49 16.81 5.37
CA LYS A 58 -0.11 17.23 5.61
C LYS A 58 0.87 16.20 5.00
N GLY A 59 1.99 16.68 4.48
CA GLY A 59 3.04 15.85 3.86
C GLY A 59 2.93 15.74 2.33
N THR A 60 3.74 14.87 1.75
CA THR A 60 3.79 14.65 0.29
C THR A 60 2.84 13.52 -0.11
N VAL A 61 1.94 13.82 -1.06
CA VAL A 61 0.99 12.86 -1.63
C VAL A 61 1.44 12.44 -3.03
N THR A 62 1.77 11.16 -3.19
CA THR A 62 2.04 10.56 -4.50
C THR A 62 0.86 9.70 -4.93
N VAL A 63 0.32 9.94 -6.12
CA VAL A 63 -0.75 9.12 -6.71
C VAL A 63 -0.16 8.30 -7.87
N GLY A 64 -0.29 6.97 -7.80
CA GLY A 64 0.24 6.03 -8.78
C GLY A 64 -0.83 5.05 -9.29
N ARG A 65 -0.56 4.41 -10.43
CA ARG A 65 -1.40 3.34 -10.98
C ARG A 65 -0.77 1.99 -10.67
N LEU A 66 -1.56 1.05 -10.17
CA LEU A 66 -1.12 -0.35 -10.02
C LEU A 66 -1.44 -1.15 -11.28
N ASN A 67 -2.57 -0.86 -11.92
CA ASN A 67 -3.11 -1.55 -13.10
C ASN A 67 -4.32 -0.76 -13.64
N PHE A 68 -4.92 -1.22 -14.74
CA PHE A 68 -6.01 -0.52 -15.45
C PHE A 68 -7.27 -0.19 -14.62
N LYS A 69 -7.38 -0.73 -13.39
CA LYS A 69 -8.55 -0.56 -12.53
C LYS A 69 -8.22 -0.13 -11.09
N HIS A 70 -6.95 -0.04 -10.69
CA HIS A 70 -6.60 0.33 -9.31
C HIS A 70 -5.62 1.50 -9.28
N VAL A 71 -5.96 2.47 -8.43
CA VAL A 71 -5.12 3.62 -8.10
C VAL A 71 -4.58 3.43 -6.69
N MET A 72 -3.32 3.80 -6.53
CA MET A 72 -2.59 3.76 -5.28
C MET A 72 -2.22 5.17 -4.85
N ILE A 73 -2.29 5.44 -3.54
CA ILE A 73 -1.74 6.65 -2.92
C ILE A 73 -0.63 6.29 -1.97
N ARG A 74 0.41 7.10 -1.95
CA ARG A 74 1.42 7.09 -0.90
C ARG A 74 1.40 8.45 -0.24
N LEU A 75 1.24 8.43 1.08
CA LEU A 75 1.37 9.59 1.94
C LEU A 75 2.70 9.44 2.66
N THR A 76 3.55 10.46 2.57
CA THR A 76 4.77 10.55 3.36
C THR A 76 4.74 11.81 4.18
N ASN A 77 4.86 11.65 5.49
CA ASN A 77 5.12 12.74 6.41
C ASN A 77 6.65 12.87 6.44
N ASP A 78 7.18 13.92 5.83
CA ASP A 78 8.59 14.30 5.98
C ASP A 78 8.74 15.05 7.31
#